data_AF-A0A2T0U2I5-F1
#
_entry.id   AF-A0A2T0U2I5-F1
#
_cell.length_a   1.000
_cell.length_b   1.000
_cell.length_c   1.000
_cell.angle_alpha   90.00
_cell.angle_beta   90.00
_cell.angle_gamma   90.00
#
_symmetry.space_group_name_H-M   'P 1'
#
loop_
_entity.id
_entity.type
_entity.pdbx_description
1 polymer ?
#
loop_
_entity_poly.entity_id
_entity_poly.type
_entity_poly.pdbx_seq_one_letter_code
_entity_poly.pdbx_strand_id
1 'polypeptide(L)' 'MTLITCPVTRTDELVSDRRIRSVTNHPTHVALAVECPACGSVHVYRTGRRWEATRAAREAAAARAADRLVRA' A
#
# COMPACT_ATOMS: atom_id res chain seq x y z
N MET A 1 -10.88 10.23 0.24
CA MET A 1 -11.25 9.82 1.62
C MET A 1 -10.75 8.40 1.86
N THR A 2 -10.21 8.13 3.06
CA THR A 2 -9.61 6.83 3.44
C THR A 2 -10.20 6.39 4.78
N LEU A 3 -10.59 5.12 4.91
CA LEU A 3 -10.95 4.54 6.21
C LEU A 3 -9.68 3.99 6.87
N ILE A 4 -9.43 4.38 8.12
CA ILE A 4 -8.30 3.90 8.92
C ILE A 4 -8.79 3.39 10.26
N THR A 5 -8.05 2.46 10.86
CA THR A 5 -8.20 2.11 12.28
C THR A 5 -7.07 2.77 13.06
N CYS A 6 -7.41 3.51 14.10
CA CYS A 6 -6.41 4.13 14.97
C CYS A 6 -5.69 3.03 15.79
N PRO A 7 -4.36 2.89 15.71
CA PRO A 7 -3.63 1.88 16.48
C PRO A 7 -3.64 2.16 18.00
N VAL A 8 -3.93 3.39 18.42
CA VAL A 8 -3.98 3.80 19.83
C VAL A 8 -5.36 3.56 20.42
N THR A 9 -6.40 4.12 19.81
CA THR A 9 -7.78 4.11 20.35
C THR A 9 -8.60 2.94 19.82
N ARG A 10 -8.14 2.26 18.76
CA ARG A 10 -8.88 1.21 18.02
C ARG A 10 -10.21 1.68 17.40
N THR A 11 -10.41 2.99 17.29
CA THR A 11 -11.57 3.55 16.59
C THR A 11 -11.32 3.58 15.09
N ASP A 12 -12.37 3.31 14.32
CA ASP A 12 -12.36 3.47 12.87
C ASP A 12 -12.73 4.90 12.50
N GLU A 13 -11.89 5.55 11.71
CA GLU A 13 -12.01 6.95 11.35
C GLU A 13 -12.03 7.10 9.82
N LEU A 14 -13.03 7.83 9.32
CA LEU A 14 -13.07 8.22 7.91
C LEU A 14 -12.35 9.55 7.74
N VAL A 15 -11.13 9.48 7.21
CA VAL A 15 -10.24 10.64 7.06
C VAL A 15 -10.28 11.21 5.64
N SER A 16 -10.28 12.55 5.57
CA SER A 16 -10.15 13.27 4.30
C SER A 16 -8.71 13.27 3.80
N ASP A 17 -8.53 13.40 2.49
CA ASP A 17 -7.20 13.35 1.87
C ASP A 17 -6.31 14.52 2.32
N ARG A 18 -6.91 15.61 2.81
CA ARG A 18 -6.19 16.75 3.41
C ARG A 18 -5.41 16.39 4.68
N ARG A 19 -5.74 15.27 5.34
CA ARG A 19 -5.00 14.78 6.52
C ARG A 19 -3.86 13.83 6.17
N ILE A 20 -3.67 13.52 4.89
CA ILE A 20 -2.52 12.73 4.41
C ILE A 20 -1.31 13.68 4.32
N ARG A 21 -0.32 13.46 5.18
CA ARG A 21 0.91 14.27 5.26
C ARG A 21 1.93 13.90 4.19
N SER A 22 2.02 12.61 3.87
CA SER A 22 2.89 12.13 2.80
C SER A 22 2.42 10.81 2.22
N VAL A 23 2.84 10.57 0.97
CA VAL A 23 2.57 9.34 0.23
C VAL A 23 3.88 8.82 -0.32
N THR A 24 4.29 7.63 0.12
CA THR A 24 5.50 6.97 -0.37
C THR A 24 5.12 5.76 -1.19
N ASN A 25 5.54 5.75 -2.44
CA ASN A 25 5.27 4.64 -3.34
C ASN A 25 6.39 3.60 -3.26
N HIS A 26 6.13 2.49 -2.57
CA HIS A 26 7.04 1.35 -2.53
C HIS A 26 6.71 0.37 -3.68
N PRO A 27 7.67 -0.47 -4.09
CA PRO A 27 7.43 -1.48 -5.12
C PRO A 27 6.24 -2.42 -4.82
N THR A 28 5.99 -2.71 -3.53
CA THR A 28 5.00 -3.69 -3.08
C THR A 28 3.71 -3.07 -2.52
N HIS A 29 3.73 -1.79 -2.14
CA HIS A 29 2.60 -1.12 -1.48
C HIS A 29 2.77 0.40 -1.57
N VAL A 30 1.70 1.16 -1.27
CA VAL A 30 1.81 2.59 -1.00
C VAL A 30 1.69 2.81 0.49
N ALA A 31 2.63 3.56 1.07
CA ALA A 31 2.60 3.98 2.46
C ALA A 31 2.00 5.39 2.55
N LEU A 32 0.98 5.55 3.39
CA LEU A 32 0.26 6.80 3.63
C LEU A 32 0.54 7.24 5.07
N ALA A 33 1.24 8.36 5.26
CA ALA A 33 1.35 8.98 6.58
C ALA A 33 0.13 9.87 6.82
N VAL A 34 -0.69 9.53 7.80
CA VAL A 34 -1.99 10.14 8.04
C VAL A 34 -2.04 10.70 9.45
N GLU A 35 -2.47 11.95 9.58
CA GLU A 35 -2.79 12.55 10.87
C GLU A 35 -4.15 12.04 11.37
N CYS A 36 -4.13 11.26 12.45
CA CYS A 36 -5.31 10.62 13.00
C CYS A 36 -6.14 11.60 13.83
N PRO A 37 -7.45 11.78 13.54
CA PRO A 37 -8.31 12.68 14.31
C PRO A 37 -8.63 12.15 15.72
N ALA A 38 -8.57 10.83 15.93
CA ALA A 38 -8.92 10.22 17.21
C ALA A 38 -7.85 10.41 18.30
N CYS A 39 -6.57 10.35 17.94
CA CYS A 39 -5.46 10.43 18.89
C CYS A 39 -4.48 11.59 18.62
N GLY A 40 -4.70 12.36 17.55
CA GLY A 40 -3.84 13.48 17.15
C GLY A 40 -2.45 13.09 16.61
N SER A 41 -2.12 11.79 16.58
CA SER A 41 -0.81 11.30 16.14
C SER A 41 -0.77 11.02 14.63
N VAL A 42 0.43 10.96 14.07
CA VAL A 42 0.64 10.54 12.68
C VAL A 42 0.91 9.04 12.61
N HIS A 43 0.16 8.32 11.77
CA HIS A 43 0.30 6.88 11.58
C HIS A 43 0.53 6.53 10.11
N VAL A 44 1.30 5.47 9.85
CA VAL A 44 1.59 5.00 8.50
C VAL A 44 0.71 3.80 8.17
N TYR A 45 -0.13 3.94 7.15
CA TYR A 45 -0.99 2.88 6.63
C TYR A 45 -0.47 2.38 5.29
N ARG A 46 -0.48 1.06 5.09
CA ARG A 46 0.00 0.42 3.85
C ARG A 46 -1.20 -0.04 3.02
N THR A 47 -1.26 0.37 1.75
CA THR A 47 -2.32 -0.08 0.84
C THR A 47 -1.88 -1.35 0.10
N GLY A 48 -2.72 -2.40 0.18
CA GLY A 48 -2.39 -3.73 -0.35
C GLY A 48 -2.68 -3.92 -1.85
N ARG A 49 -3.45 -3.03 -2.50
CA ARG A 49 -3.94 -3.26 -3.87
C ARG A 49 -2.87 -3.34 -4.96
N ARG A 50 -1.65 -2.85 -4.71
CA ARG A 50 -0.52 -3.00 -5.64
C ARG A 50 0.10 -4.41 -5.60
N TRP A 51 -0.11 -5.18 -4.54
CA TRP A 51 0.54 -6.48 -4.35
C TRP A 51 0.11 -7.52 -5.38
N GLU A 52 -1.20 -7.67 -5.63
CA GLU A 52 -1.71 -8.67 -6.58
C GLU A 52 -1.26 -8.38 -8.01
N ALA A 53 -1.35 -7.11 -8.43
CA ALA A 53 -0.92 -6.68 -9.76
C ALA A 53 0.61 -6.82 -9.93
N THR A 54 1.40 -6.43 -8.91
CA THR A 54 2.86 -6.61 -8.95
C THR A 54 3.24 -8.09 -8.94
N ARG A 55 2.59 -8.94 -8.15
CA ARG A 55 2.82 -10.40 -8.15
C ARG A 55 2.56 -11.00 -9.53
N ALA A 56 1.40 -10.73 -10.12
CA ALA A 56 1.04 -11.22 -11.45
C ALA A 56 2.04 -10.75 -12.51
N ALA A 57 2.47 -9.48 -12.46
CA ALA A 57 3.47 -8.95 -13.38
C ALA A 57 4.85 -9.63 -13.22
N ARG A 58 5.27 -9.96 -11.99
CA ARG A 58 6.53 -10.68 -11.73
C ARG A 58 6.46 -12.14 -12.20
N GLU A 59 5.34 -12.82 -11.95
CA GLU A 59 5.12 -14.20 -12.43
C GLU A 59 5.16 -14.26 -13.97
N ALA A 60 4.49 -13.33 -14.65
CA ALA A 60 4.52 -13.24 -16.11
C ALA A 60 5.93 -12.95 -16.66
N ALA A 61 6.73 -12.13 -15.96
CA ALA A 61 8.11 -11.87 -16.33
C ALA A 61 9.01 -13.11 -16.15
N ALA A 62 8.83 -13.87 -15.07
CA ALA A 62 9.56 -15.11 -14.82
C ALA A 62 9.23 -16.18 -15.87
N ALA A 63 7.95 -16.34 -16.24
CA ALA A 63 7.52 -17.26 -17.28
C ALA A 63 8.18 -16.97 -18.65
N ARG A 64 8.24 -15.69 -19.05
CA ARG A 64 8.93 -15.28 -20.29
C ARG A 64 10.43 -15.57 -20.27
N ALA A 65 11.08 -15.40 -19.12
CA ALA A 65 12.49 -15.70 -18.97
C ALA A 65 12.75 -17.21 -19.09
N ALA A 66 11.90 -18.05 -18.47
CA ALA A 66 11.98 -19.50 -18.56
C ALA A 66 11.77 -20.00 -20.00
N ASP A 67 10.77 -19.49 -20.73
CA ASP A 67 10.52 -19.87 -22.12
C ASP A 67 11.73 -19.55 -23.03
N ARG A 68 12.42 -18.43 -22.78
CA ARG A 68 13.65 -18.08 -23.51
C ARG A 68 14.80 -19.05 -23.24
N LEU A 69 14.93 -19.54 -22.00
CA LEU A 69 15.97 -20.49 -21.62
C LEU A 69 15.69 -21.90 -22.16
N VAL A 70 14.42 -22.30 -22.30
CA VAL A 70 14.03 -23.61 -22.85
C VAL A 70 14.17 -23.66 -24.37
N ARG A 71 14.07 -22.51 -25.05
CA ARG A 71 14.16 -22.40 -26.52
C ARG A 71 15.56 -22.07 -27.05
N ALA A 72 16.53 -21.86 -26.17
CA ALA A 72 17.93 -21.58 -26.51
C ALA A 72 18.76 -22.87 -26.44
#